data_AF-R7J689-F1
#
_entry.id   AF-R7J689-F1
#
_cell.length_a   1.000
_cell.length_b   1.000
_cell.length_c   1.000
_cell.angle_alpha   90.00
_cell.angle_beta   90.00
_cell.angle_gamma   90.00
#
_symmetry.space_group_name_H-M   'P 1'
#
loop_
_entity.id
_entity.type
_entity.pdbx_description
1 polymer ?
#
loop_
_entity_poly.entity_id
_entity_poly.type
_entity_poly.pdbx_seq_one_letter_code
_entity_poly.pdbx_strand_id
1 'polypeptide(L)'
;MNKLMMIAACAGMLALASCKTTCYQVYNVAVPEAASSETGIKYAYDDITVSYNFWSHGGEPGFTLTNNSDKIVNVDLTKSFFVLNGTSYDYYVDRENTSLVTGGVAAAYWGLLKSASTGVSQTIRSKKVVSIPPKTSRFISEYTITRKAYDACELGAMEFGELEFTSEDSPVKFGNIITYAKDGGAEHTITHSFYVKSILNIDAKDEQKKRNVYDCRGKKSKVTFLKDEAPSAFYLQYERIMNSK
;
A
#
# COMPACT_ATOMS: atom_id res chain seq x y z
N MET A 1 -14.57 -10.57 66.94
CA MET A 1 -13.47 -9.69 66.49
C MET A 1 -12.48 -10.52 65.69
N ASN A 2 -12.19 -10.36 64.40
CA ASN A 2 -12.82 -9.66 63.29
C ASN A 2 -12.45 -10.47 62.03
N LYS A 3 -13.40 -11.20 61.43
CA LYS A 3 -13.28 -11.76 60.08
C LYS A 3 -13.31 -10.68 58.98
N LEU A 4 -13.15 -9.41 59.38
CA LEU A 4 -13.25 -8.22 58.55
C LEU A 4 -11.90 -7.73 57.99
N MET A 5 -10.76 -8.35 58.34
CA MET A 5 -9.43 -7.90 57.88
C MET A 5 -8.78 -8.80 56.81
N MET A 6 -9.52 -9.76 56.23
CA MET A 6 -9.06 -10.56 55.09
C MET A 6 -9.96 -10.45 53.85
N ILE A 7 -10.75 -9.38 53.75
CA ILE A 7 -11.48 -9.04 52.50
C ILE A 7 -10.99 -7.69 51.91
N ALA A 8 -10.16 -6.95 52.66
CA ALA A 8 -9.63 -5.65 52.24
C ALA A 8 -8.21 -5.71 51.60
N ALA A 9 -7.75 -6.88 51.14
CA ALA A 9 -6.47 -7.03 50.45
C ALA A 9 -6.58 -7.57 49.01
N CYS A 10 -7.80 -7.91 48.55
CA CYS A 10 -8.04 -8.35 47.17
C CYS A 10 -8.82 -7.33 46.31
N ALA A 11 -9.05 -6.12 46.83
CA ALA A 11 -9.74 -5.04 46.12
C ALA A 11 -8.79 -3.98 45.51
N GLY A 12 -7.48 -4.21 45.57
CA GLY A 12 -6.44 -3.25 45.11
C GLY A 12 -5.72 -3.63 43.82
N MET A 13 -6.23 -4.61 43.07
CA MET A 13 -5.68 -5.04 41.78
C MET A 13 -6.78 -5.00 40.71
N LEU A 14 -7.49 -3.87 40.65
CA LEU A 14 -8.28 -3.53 39.47
C LEU A 14 -7.31 -3.44 38.30
N ALA A 15 -7.41 -4.43 37.41
CA ALA A 15 -6.63 -4.56 36.21
C ALA A 15 -6.53 -3.21 35.48
N LEU A 16 -5.30 -2.76 35.24
CA LEU A 16 -4.99 -1.80 34.18
C LEU A 16 -5.24 -2.50 32.84
N ALA A 17 -6.51 -2.75 32.52
CA ALA A 17 -6.91 -3.17 31.20
C ALA A 17 -6.76 -1.94 30.29
N SER A 18 -5.56 -1.71 29.77
CA SER A 18 -5.33 -0.75 28.71
C SER A 18 -6.28 -1.09 27.55
N CYS A 19 -7.28 -0.24 27.33
CA CYS A 19 -8.13 -0.37 26.16
C CYS A 19 -7.32 0.04 24.93
N LYS A 20 -7.12 -0.88 24.00
CA LYS A 20 -6.50 -0.61 22.71
C LYS A 20 -7.59 -0.14 21.75
N THR A 21 -7.41 1.05 21.19
CA THR A 21 -8.33 1.60 20.18
C THR A 21 -7.65 1.56 18.82
N THR A 22 -8.30 0.95 17.83
CA THR A 22 -7.82 0.97 16.44
C THR A 22 -8.08 2.35 15.85
N CYS A 23 -7.04 2.97 15.30
CA CYS A 23 -7.09 4.26 14.65
C CYS A 23 -6.49 4.16 13.24
N TYR A 24 -6.81 5.14 12.40
CA TYR A 24 -6.24 5.33 11.08
C TYR A 24 -5.58 6.69 10.99
N GLN A 25 -4.45 6.73 10.29
CA GLN A 25 -3.94 7.97 9.70
C GLN A 25 -4.16 7.89 8.20
N VAL A 26 -4.95 8.82 7.66
CA VAL A 26 -5.18 8.98 6.22
C VAL A 26 -4.27 10.11 5.72
N TYR A 27 -3.41 9.78 4.77
CA TYR A 27 -2.42 10.68 4.20
C TYR A 27 -2.92 11.14 2.83
N ASN A 28 -3.29 12.40 2.72
CA ASN A 28 -3.66 12.99 1.44
C ASN A 28 -2.43 13.51 0.72
N VAL A 29 -2.31 13.19 -0.56
CA VAL A 29 -1.15 13.48 -1.40
C VAL A 29 -1.47 14.62 -2.35
N ALA A 30 -0.57 15.60 -2.44
CA ALA A 30 -0.57 16.58 -3.51
C ALA A 30 0.01 15.96 -4.78
N VAL A 31 -0.79 16.01 -5.85
CA VAL A 31 -0.49 15.45 -7.17
C VAL A 31 -0.50 16.58 -8.21
N PRO A 32 0.57 17.39 -8.27
CA PRO A 32 0.61 18.54 -9.15
C PRO A 32 0.45 18.13 -10.61
N GLU A 33 -0.27 18.93 -11.40
CA GLU A 33 -0.40 18.78 -12.87
C GLU A 33 -1.12 17.50 -13.35
N ALA A 34 -1.60 16.66 -12.44
CA ALA A 34 -2.26 15.41 -12.79
C ALA A 34 -3.75 15.56 -13.08
N ALA A 35 -4.24 14.80 -14.07
CA ALA A 35 -5.67 14.57 -14.23
C ALA A 35 -6.13 13.52 -13.20
N SER A 36 -7.02 13.90 -12.28
CA SER A 36 -7.59 12.99 -11.29
C SER A 36 -8.89 12.35 -11.78
N SER A 37 -9.09 11.07 -11.48
CA SER A 37 -10.32 10.33 -11.73
C SER A 37 -10.69 9.49 -10.51
N GLU A 38 -11.88 8.88 -10.49
CA GLU A 38 -12.30 8.02 -9.36
C GLU A 38 -11.36 6.84 -9.09
N THR A 39 -10.65 6.34 -10.11
CA THR A 39 -9.86 5.10 -10.02
C THR A 39 -8.36 5.31 -10.05
N GLY A 40 -7.90 6.55 -10.31
CA GLY A 40 -6.47 6.83 -10.46
C GLY A 40 -6.14 8.29 -10.76
N ILE A 41 -4.89 8.63 -10.54
CA ILE A 41 -4.21 9.86 -10.93
C ILE A 41 -3.47 9.59 -12.25
N LYS A 42 -3.55 10.47 -13.24
CA LYS A 42 -2.99 10.24 -14.58
C LYS A 42 -2.13 11.40 -15.06
N TYR A 43 -0.99 11.04 -15.65
CA TYR A 43 -0.10 11.91 -16.42
C TYR A 43 -0.06 11.39 -17.85
N ALA A 44 -0.58 12.17 -18.78
CA ALA A 44 -0.67 11.80 -20.19
C ALA A 44 0.46 12.46 -20.98
N TYR A 45 1.12 11.66 -21.80
CA TYR A 45 2.13 12.06 -22.77
C TYR A 45 1.69 11.59 -24.16
N ASP A 46 2.41 11.97 -25.21
CA ASP A 46 2.04 11.67 -26.60
C ASP A 46 1.80 10.17 -26.85
N ASP A 47 2.72 9.32 -26.36
CA ASP A 47 2.74 7.88 -26.66
C ASP A 47 2.38 7.00 -25.46
N ILE A 48 2.36 7.56 -24.25
CA ILE A 48 2.16 6.81 -23.01
C ILE A 48 1.29 7.57 -22.02
N THR A 49 0.65 6.83 -21.13
CA THR A 49 0.03 7.37 -19.92
C THR A 49 0.64 6.70 -18.72
N VAL A 50 1.06 7.48 -17.73
CA VAL A 50 1.49 6.97 -16.44
C VAL A 50 0.37 7.24 -15.44
N SER A 51 -0.08 6.20 -14.74
CA SER A 51 -1.13 6.33 -13.73
C SER A 51 -0.72 5.76 -12.38
N TYR A 52 -1.28 6.37 -11.33
CA TYR A 52 -1.03 6.05 -9.94
C TYR A 52 -2.34 5.81 -9.20
N ASN A 53 -2.29 4.94 -8.20
CA ASN A 53 -3.29 4.84 -7.17
C ASN A 53 -2.57 4.50 -5.87
N PHE A 54 -2.43 5.49 -4.99
CA PHE A 54 -1.67 5.33 -3.76
C PHE A 54 -2.44 4.57 -2.68
N TRP A 55 -3.73 4.30 -2.89
CA TRP A 55 -4.62 3.77 -1.86
C TRP A 55 -4.28 2.34 -1.45
N SER A 56 -3.52 2.23 -0.37
CA SER A 56 -3.22 0.97 0.30
C SER A 56 -2.70 1.24 1.72
N HIS A 57 -2.61 0.18 2.53
CA HIS A 57 -1.95 0.28 3.82
C HIS A 57 -0.45 0.57 3.63
N GLY A 58 0.00 1.76 4.04
CA GLY A 58 1.36 2.25 3.88
C GLY A 58 1.65 2.90 2.52
N GLY A 59 0.68 2.89 1.62
CA GLY A 59 0.76 3.54 0.31
C GLY A 59 1.49 2.72 -0.76
N GLU A 60 0.93 2.74 -1.97
CA GLU A 60 1.45 2.04 -3.16
C GLU A 60 2.09 3.05 -4.13
N PRO A 61 3.42 3.28 -4.09
CA PRO A 61 4.08 4.26 -4.95
C PRO A 61 4.27 3.77 -6.39
N GLY A 62 3.98 2.50 -6.67
CA GLY A 62 4.06 1.91 -7.99
C GLY A 62 3.15 2.60 -8.99
N PHE A 63 3.43 2.35 -10.26
CA PHE A 63 2.75 2.99 -11.38
C PHE A 63 2.32 2.00 -12.43
N THR A 64 1.24 2.34 -13.12
CA THR A 64 0.86 1.67 -14.36
C THR A 64 1.32 2.53 -15.52
N LEU A 65 2.11 1.95 -16.41
CA LEU A 65 2.42 2.56 -17.70
C LEU A 65 1.53 1.93 -18.77
N THR A 66 0.69 2.76 -19.39
CA THR A 66 -0.13 2.40 -20.54
C THR A 66 0.56 2.87 -21.80
N ASN A 67 0.79 1.97 -22.75
CA ASN A 67 1.32 2.28 -24.06
C ASN A 67 0.17 2.64 -25.00
N ASN A 68 0.04 3.92 -25.34
CA ASN A 68 -0.99 4.41 -26.26
C ASN A 68 -0.56 4.32 -27.73
N SER A 69 0.71 3.98 -28.00
CA SER A 69 1.26 3.92 -29.34
C SER A 69 1.03 2.56 -30.04
N ASP A 70 1.46 2.47 -31.30
CA ASP A 70 1.43 1.25 -32.10
C ASP A 70 2.77 0.48 -32.09
N LYS A 71 3.74 0.93 -31.27
CA LYS A 71 5.07 0.32 -31.14
C LYS A 71 5.31 -0.19 -29.73
N ILE A 72 6.28 -1.09 -29.55
CA ILE A 72 6.67 -1.54 -28.20
C ILE A 72 7.35 -0.39 -27.45
N VAL A 73 6.94 -0.19 -26.20
CA VAL A 73 7.60 0.70 -25.24
C VAL A 73 8.37 -0.16 -24.24
N ASN A 74 9.66 0.13 -24.07
CA ASN A 74 10.53 -0.56 -23.13
C ASN A 74 10.83 0.36 -21.95
N VAL A 75 10.54 -0.07 -20.73
CA VAL A 75 10.93 0.62 -19.50
C VAL A 75 12.21 -0.01 -18.98
N ASP A 76 13.27 0.80 -18.80
CA ASP A 76 14.53 0.36 -18.22
C ASP A 76 14.48 0.53 -16.69
N LEU A 77 14.31 -0.58 -15.98
CA LEU A 77 14.24 -0.60 -14.51
C LEU A 77 15.60 -0.33 -13.86
N THR A 78 16.71 -0.48 -14.59
CA THR A 78 18.05 -0.12 -14.09
C THR A 78 18.31 1.38 -14.10
N LYS A 79 17.46 2.14 -14.80
CA LYS A 79 17.47 3.60 -14.90
C LYS A 79 16.16 4.23 -14.41
N SER A 80 15.37 3.46 -13.65
CA SER A 80 14.12 3.92 -13.06
C SER A 80 14.20 3.77 -11.54
N PHE A 81 13.75 4.80 -10.82
CA PHE A 81 13.97 4.92 -9.40
C PHE A 81 12.70 5.36 -8.68
N PHE A 82 12.46 4.75 -7.54
CA PHE A 82 11.58 5.32 -6.52
C PHE A 82 12.42 6.26 -5.65
N VAL A 83 11.91 7.46 -5.38
CA VAL A 83 12.58 8.43 -4.50
C VAL A 83 11.69 8.68 -3.29
N LEU A 84 12.23 8.59 -2.08
CA LEU A 84 11.53 8.86 -0.83
C LEU A 84 12.42 9.73 0.07
N ASN A 85 11.92 10.90 0.46
CA ASN A 85 12.60 11.87 1.31
C ASN A 85 14.07 12.12 0.89
N GLY A 86 14.30 12.28 -0.41
CA GLY A 86 15.62 12.52 -1.00
C GLY A 86 16.51 11.28 -1.14
N THR A 87 16.05 10.10 -0.71
CA THR A 87 16.76 8.83 -0.90
C THR A 87 16.21 8.11 -2.12
N SER A 88 17.08 7.64 -3.01
CA SER A 88 16.72 6.87 -4.21
C SER A 88 16.78 5.37 -3.98
N TYR A 89 15.89 4.63 -4.63
CA TYR A 89 15.77 3.17 -4.59
C TYR A 89 15.55 2.62 -6.01
N ASP A 90 16.34 1.63 -6.41
CA ASP A 90 16.35 1.08 -7.76
C ASP A 90 15.17 0.12 -8.00
N TYR A 91 14.34 0.37 -9.02
CA TYR A 91 13.28 -0.59 -9.36
C TYR A 91 13.81 -1.95 -9.82
N TYR A 92 15.02 -2.00 -10.38
CA TYR A 92 15.70 -3.26 -10.62
C TYR A 92 16.44 -3.72 -9.36
N VAL A 93 15.85 -4.69 -8.67
CA VAL A 93 16.52 -5.43 -7.60
C VAL A 93 16.97 -6.78 -8.16
N ASP A 94 18.26 -7.06 -8.18
CA ASP A 94 18.79 -8.36 -8.63
C ASP A 94 18.49 -9.44 -7.58
N ARG A 95 17.28 -10.00 -7.67
CA ARG A 95 16.77 -11.02 -6.76
C ARG A 95 16.34 -12.26 -7.54
N GLU A 96 16.75 -13.41 -7.05
CA GLU A 96 16.21 -14.70 -7.46
C GLU A 96 15.08 -15.07 -6.50
N ASN A 97 13.85 -15.06 -7.00
CA ASN A 97 12.71 -15.57 -6.25
C ASN A 97 12.56 -17.06 -6.57
N THR A 98 12.78 -17.91 -5.56
CA THR A 98 12.55 -19.35 -5.66
C THR A 98 11.18 -19.67 -5.06
N SER A 99 10.27 -20.15 -5.89
CA SER A 99 8.95 -20.63 -5.47
C SER A 99 8.87 -22.15 -5.62
N LEU A 100 8.31 -22.79 -4.59
CA LEU A 100 7.98 -24.21 -4.59
C LEU A 100 6.53 -24.37 -5.01
N VAL A 101 6.30 -25.05 -6.13
CA VAL A 101 4.96 -25.47 -6.55
C VAL A 101 4.79 -26.93 -6.14
N THR A 102 4.00 -27.16 -5.09
CA THR A 102 3.65 -28.50 -4.61
C THR A 102 2.28 -28.92 -5.13
N GLY A 103 2.24 -30.02 -5.88
CA GLY A 103 1.00 -30.73 -6.23
C GLY A 103 0.88 -32.02 -5.43
N GLY A 104 -0.22 -32.19 -4.69
CA GLY A 104 -0.51 -33.40 -3.94
C GLY A 104 -1.60 -34.23 -4.63
N VAL A 105 -1.39 -35.54 -4.75
CA VAL A 105 -2.43 -36.49 -5.14
C VAL A 105 -2.68 -37.47 -3.99
N ALA A 106 -3.95 -37.63 -3.61
CA ALA A 106 -4.39 -38.56 -2.58
C ALA A 106 -5.27 -39.64 -3.20
N ALA A 107 -4.89 -40.90 -3.07
CA ALA A 107 -5.69 -42.05 -3.48
C ALA A 107 -6.08 -42.87 -2.25
N ALA A 108 -7.37 -43.17 -2.10
CA ALA A 108 -7.90 -44.01 -1.04
C ALA A 108 -8.12 -45.44 -1.57
N TYR A 109 -7.38 -46.41 -1.02
CA TYR A 109 -7.59 -47.83 -1.28
C TYR A 109 -7.67 -48.54 0.07
N TRP A 110 -8.77 -49.27 0.34
CA TRP A 110 -8.94 -50.18 1.47
C TRP A 110 -8.41 -49.66 2.82
N GLY A 111 -8.82 -48.44 3.21
CA GLY A 111 -8.52 -47.87 4.53
C GLY A 111 -7.11 -47.30 4.71
N LEU A 112 -6.26 -47.31 3.69
CA LEU A 112 -4.94 -46.68 3.72
C LEU A 112 -4.89 -45.44 2.82
N LEU A 113 -4.55 -44.29 3.42
CA LEU A 113 -4.32 -43.04 2.69
C LEU A 113 -2.86 -42.99 2.22
N LYS A 114 -2.62 -43.14 0.91
CA LYS A 114 -1.30 -42.87 0.32
C LYS A 114 -1.30 -41.48 -0.31
N SER A 115 -0.45 -40.61 0.23
CA SER A 115 -0.22 -39.27 -0.32
C SER A 115 1.13 -39.23 -1.04
N ALA A 116 1.14 -38.77 -2.28
CA ALA A 116 2.36 -38.45 -3.01
C ALA A 116 2.38 -36.95 -3.32
N SER A 117 3.51 -36.31 -3.07
CA SER A 117 3.74 -34.91 -3.43
C SER A 117 4.84 -34.82 -4.47
N THR A 118 4.58 -34.13 -5.57
CA THR A 118 5.62 -33.71 -6.51
C THR A 118 5.88 -32.23 -6.30
N GLY A 119 7.13 -31.87 -6.03
CA GLY A 119 7.58 -30.49 -5.91
C GLY A 119 8.35 -30.07 -7.16
N VAL A 120 7.96 -28.98 -7.78
CA VAL A 120 8.76 -28.30 -8.81
C VAL A 120 9.27 -27.00 -8.23
N SER A 121 10.59 -26.80 -8.27
CA SER A 121 11.22 -25.54 -7.93
C SER A 121 11.32 -24.67 -9.19
N GLN A 122 10.90 -23.42 -9.12
CA GLN A 122 11.07 -22.44 -10.17
C GLN A 122 11.84 -21.23 -9.63
N THR A 123 12.85 -20.80 -10.38
CA THR A 123 13.64 -19.60 -10.08
C THR A 123 13.32 -18.54 -11.12
N ILE A 124 12.77 -17.40 -10.69
CA ILE A 124 12.47 -16.27 -11.56
C ILE A 124 13.43 -15.14 -11.21
N ARG A 125 14.18 -14.68 -12.21
CA ARG A 125 15.02 -13.48 -12.12
C ARG A 125 14.22 -12.24 -12.49
N SER A 126 14.44 -11.16 -11.76
CA SER A 126 13.90 -9.85 -12.11
C SER A 126 14.38 -9.41 -13.50
N LYS A 127 13.49 -8.77 -14.26
CA LYS A 127 13.82 -8.26 -15.60
C LYS A 127 14.41 -6.87 -15.47
N LYS A 128 15.55 -6.62 -16.11
CA LYS A 128 16.14 -5.27 -16.23
C LYS A 128 15.28 -4.34 -17.08
N VAL A 129 14.68 -4.88 -18.13
CA VAL A 129 13.83 -4.15 -19.06
C VAL A 129 12.45 -4.79 -19.11
N VAL A 130 11.41 -3.95 -19.02
CA VAL A 130 10.02 -4.36 -19.12
C VAL A 130 9.44 -3.84 -20.43
N SER A 131 9.12 -4.75 -21.34
CA SER A 131 8.46 -4.43 -22.61
C SER A 131 6.95 -4.37 -22.44
N ILE A 132 6.35 -3.31 -22.97
CA ILE A 132 4.93 -3.01 -22.93
C ILE A 132 4.43 -2.94 -24.38
N PRO A 133 3.72 -3.97 -24.87
CA PRO A 133 3.19 -4.00 -26.23
C PRO A 133 2.23 -2.85 -26.53
N PRO A 134 2.00 -2.55 -27.82
CA PRO A 134 1.01 -1.57 -28.26
C PRO A 134 -0.35 -1.74 -27.59
N LYS A 135 -0.96 -0.64 -27.16
CA LYS A 135 -2.31 -0.59 -26.55
C LYS A 135 -2.47 -1.47 -25.29
N THR A 136 -1.38 -1.81 -24.62
CA THR A 136 -1.41 -2.57 -23.38
C THR A 136 -0.90 -1.73 -22.21
N SER A 137 -1.11 -2.23 -20.99
CA SER A 137 -0.64 -1.60 -19.77
C SER A 137 0.18 -2.56 -18.93
N ARG A 138 1.13 -2.02 -18.17
CA ARG A 138 1.91 -2.79 -17.21
C ARG A 138 2.03 -2.05 -15.91
N PHE A 139 1.70 -2.74 -14.82
CA PHE A 139 1.94 -2.27 -13.46
C PHE A 139 3.35 -2.64 -13.01
N ILE A 140 4.05 -1.67 -12.42
CA ILE A 140 5.41 -1.78 -11.89
C ILE A 140 5.38 -1.27 -10.45
N SER A 141 5.74 -2.13 -9.50
CA SER A 141 5.82 -1.82 -8.08
C SER A 141 6.86 -2.72 -7.40
N GLU A 142 7.44 -2.21 -6.31
CA GLU A 142 8.43 -2.90 -5.47
C GLU A 142 8.42 -2.33 -4.02
N TYR A 143 8.03 -1.06 -3.86
CA TYR A 143 8.16 -0.32 -2.61
C TYR A 143 6.82 0.01 -1.96
N THR A 144 6.88 0.56 -0.75
CA THR A 144 5.75 1.09 0.02
C THR A 144 6.17 2.48 0.50
N ILE A 145 5.27 3.46 0.51
CA ILE A 145 5.62 4.86 0.85
C ILE A 145 6.10 4.97 2.30
N THR A 146 5.32 4.44 3.24
CA THR A 146 5.68 4.40 4.66
C THR A 146 5.10 3.16 5.34
N ARG A 147 5.74 2.70 6.41
CA ARG A 147 5.26 1.59 7.24
C ARG A 147 4.94 1.99 8.67
N LYS A 148 5.26 3.23 9.04
CA LYS A 148 5.11 3.72 10.41
C LYS A 148 4.21 4.94 10.40
N ALA A 149 3.26 4.93 11.34
CA ALA A 149 2.42 6.08 11.58
C ALA A 149 3.30 7.29 11.93
N TYR A 150 2.88 8.46 11.46
CA TYR A 150 3.53 9.71 11.76
C TYR A 150 3.35 9.98 13.26
N ASP A 151 4.47 10.01 13.97
CA ASP A 151 4.53 10.18 15.42
C ASP A 151 5.05 11.58 15.72
N ALA A 152 4.22 12.59 15.47
CA ALA A 152 4.52 13.94 15.90
C ALA A 152 4.02 14.15 17.34
N CYS A 153 4.85 14.74 18.19
CA CYS A 153 4.44 15.21 19.52
C CYS A 153 3.20 16.12 19.46
N GLU A 154 2.95 16.77 18.32
CA GLU A 154 1.79 17.64 18.05
C GLU A 154 0.48 16.87 17.81
N LEU A 155 0.53 15.60 17.37
CA LEU A 155 -0.65 14.71 17.39
C LEU A 155 -1.06 14.35 18.83
N GLY A 156 -0.16 14.57 19.80
CA GLY A 156 -0.47 14.52 21.23
C GLY A 156 -1.28 15.73 21.74
N ALA A 157 -1.37 16.82 20.97
CA ALA A 157 -2.22 17.97 21.27
C ALA A 157 -3.56 17.94 20.50
N MET A 158 -3.61 17.24 19.36
CA MET A 158 -4.82 16.97 18.59
C MET A 158 -5.09 15.47 18.52
N GLU A 159 -5.73 14.91 19.57
CA GLU A 159 -5.96 13.46 19.68
C GLU A 159 -6.69 12.84 18.48
N PHE A 160 -7.48 13.64 17.75
CA PHE A 160 -8.05 13.38 16.44
C PHE A 160 -8.16 14.72 15.70
N GLY A 161 -7.85 14.75 14.41
CA GLY A 161 -7.75 16.00 13.64
C GLY A 161 -6.88 15.85 12.40
N GLU A 162 -6.78 16.93 11.64
CA GLU A 162 -6.01 16.98 10.39
C GLU A 162 -4.86 17.98 10.53
N LEU A 163 -3.66 17.53 10.15
CA LEU A 163 -2.48 18.38 9.99
C LEU A 163 -2.27 18.63 8.50
N GLU A 164 -2.05 19.88 8.12
CA GLU A 164 -1.74 20.26 6.74
C GLU A 164 -0.26 20.60 6.59
N PHE A 165 0.26 20.37 5.38
CA PHE A 165 1.66 20.56 5.03
C PHE A 165 1.77 21.20 3.64
N THR A 166 2.82 21.99 3.47
CA THR A 166 3.30 22.52 2.21
C THR A 166 4.30 21.57 1.56
N SER A 167 4.75 21.88 0.35
CA SER A 167 5.77 21.09 -0.33
C SER A 167 7.14 21.14 0.37
N GLU A 168 7.36 22.14 1.22
CA GLU A 168 8.61 22.46 1.89
C GLU A 168 8.75 21.70 3.21
N ASP A 169 7.71 21.67 4.02
CA ASP A 169 7.67 21.08 5.38
C ASP A 169 7.02 19.69 5.43
N SER A 170 6.50 19.18 4.32
CA SER A 170 5.90 17.84 4.27
C SER A 170 6.85 16.76 4.83
N PRO A 171 6.37 15.92 5.77
CA PRO A 171 7.18 14.86 6.37
C PRO A 171 7.46 13.70 5.41
N VAL A 172 6.70 13.62 4.32
CA VAL A 172 6.77 12.56 3.33
C VAL A 172 6.70 13.16 1.94
N LYS A 173 7.84 13.18 1.26
CA LYS A 173 8.01 13.55 -0.14
C LYS A 173 8.46 12.32 -0.89
N PHE A 174 7.80 12.00 -1.98
CA PHE A 174 8.14 10.80 -2.74
C PHE A 174 7.90 11.02 -4.23
N GLY A 175 8.43 10.13 -5.06
CA GLY A 175 8.34 10.30 -6.49
C GLY A 175 8.89 9.13 -7.26
N ASN A 176 8.71 9.20 -8.58
CA ASN A 176 9.18 8.20 -9.51
C ASN A 176 9.96 8.87 -10.62
N ILE A 177 11.15 8.34 -10.88
CA ILE A 177 11.94 8.63 -12.07
C ILE A 177 11.79 7.41 -12.98
N ILE A 178 11.25 7.62 -14.18
CA ILE A 178 10.87 6.53 -15.10
C ILE A 178 11.61 6.76 -16.41
N THR A 179 12.47 5.81 -16.78
CA THR A 179 13.19 5.85 -18.05
C THR A 179 12.61 4.82 -19.02
N TYR A 180 12.22 5.26 -20.21
CA TYR A 180 11.65 4.42 -21.25
C TYR A 180 12.17 4.78 -22.65
N ALA A 181 12.09 3.82 -23.57
CA ALA A 181 12.40 4.00 -24.97
C ALA A 181 11.36 3.30 -25.85
N LYS A 182 10.98 3.94 -26.96
CA LYS A 182 10.05 3.37 -27.95
C LYS A 182 10.84 2.70 -29.06
N ASP A 183 10.64 1.40 -29.27
CA ASP A 183 11.17 0.64 -30.42
C ASP A 183 12.69 0.82 -30.68
N GLY A 184 13.50 0.83 -29.60
CA GLY A 184 14.94 1.03 -29.69
C GLY A 184 15.39 2.44 -30.07
N GLY A 185 14.46 3.42 -30.05
CA GLY A 185 14.75 4.84 -30.23
C GLY A 185 15.44 5.47 -29.02
N ALA A 186 15.46 6.81 -28.99
CA ALA A 186 16.05 7.56 -27.89
C ALA A 186 15.37 7.26 -26.54
N GLU A 187 16.16 7.32 -25.47
CA GLU A 187 15.65 7.22 -24.11
C GLU A 187 14.97 8.53 -23.70
N HIS A 188 13.86 8.39 -22.99
CA HIS A 188 13.11 9.47 -22.39
C HIS A 188 12.99 9.20 -20.89
N THR A 189 13.21 10.24 -20.08
CA THR A 189 13.07 10.15 -18.63
C THR A 189 11.98 11.11 -18.17
N ILE A 190 11.04 10.57 -17.40
CA ILE A 190 9.96 11.33 -16.75
C ILE A 190 10.20 11.33 -15.25
N THR A 191 9.96 12.47 -14.61
CA THR A 191 9.99 12.60 -13.15
C THR A 191 8.63 13.04 -12.66
N HIS A 192 8.04 12.26 -11.76
CA HIS A 192 6.86 12.66 -11.00
C HIS A 192 7.23 12.83 -9.54
N SER A 193 6.83 13.95 -8.95
CA SER A 193 7.12 14.28 -7.55
C SER A 193 5.82 14.60 -6.82
N PHE A 194 5.72 14.06 -5.61
CA PHE A 194 4.55 14.10 -4.77
C PHE A 194 4.97 14.46 -3.34
N TYR A 195 4.04 15.04 -2.59
CA TYR A 195 4.22 15.25 -1.17
C TYR A 195 2.90 15.03 -0.44
N VAL A 196 2.98 14.59 0.82
CA VAL A 196 1.81 14.51 1.68
C VAL A 196 1.42 15.94 2.07
N LYS A 197 0.23 16.36 1.66
CA LYS A 197 -0.32 17.69 1.95
C LYS A 197 -1.17 17.71 3.21
N SER A 198 -1.70 16.56 3.65
CA SER A 198 -2.34 16.48 4.95
C SER A 198 -2.32 15.06 5.52
N ILE A 199 -2.37 14.97 6.85
CA ILE A 199 -2.50 13.73 7.60
C ILE A 199 -3.71 13.89 8.53
N LEU A 200 -4.78 13.15 8.23
CA LEU A 200 -5.97 13.04 9.07
C LEU A 200 -5.83 11.86 10.03
N ASN A 201 -5.89 12.14 11.33
CA ASN A 201 -5.92 11.11 12.37
C ASN A 201 -7.36 10.88 12.86
N ILE A 202 -7.83 9.63 12.78
CA ILE A 202 -9.25 9.30 12.98
C ILE A 202 -9.46 7.92 13.64
N ASP A 203 -10.53 7.79 14.42
CA ASP A 203 -10.94 6.51 15.02
C ASP A 203 -11.50 5.57 13.94
N ALA A 204 -11.21 4.26 14.06
CA ALA A 204 -11.72 3.26 13.14
C ALA A 204 -13.24 3.29 12.96
N LYS A 205 -14.02 3.62 14.00
CA LYS A 205 -15.49 3.70 13.92
C LYS A 205 -15.97 4.83 13.01
N ASP A 206 -15.18 5.90 12.90
CA ASP A 206 -15.51 7.11 12.16
C ASP A 206 -14.98 7.05 10.73
N GLU A 207 -13.97 6.21 10.48
CA GLU A 207 -13.40 5.94 9.16
C GLU A 207 -14.10 4.80 8.42
N GLN A 208 -14.39 3.70 9.12
CA GLN A 208 -14.94 2.50 8.51
C GLN A 208 -16.43 2.64 8.20
N LYS A 209 -16.80 2.38 6.94
CA LYS A 209 -18.18 2.29 6.49
C LYS A 209 -18.47 0.89 5.96
N LYS A 210 -19.74 0.49 6.04
CA LYS A 210 -20.21 -0.82 5.55
C LYS A 210 -21.08 -0.61 4.32
N ARG A 211 -20.77 -1.30 3.23
CA ARG A 211 -21.63 -1.38 2.04
C ARG A 211 -21.96 -2.83 1.72
N ASN A 212 -23.10 -3.01 1.07
CA ASN A 212 -23.47 -4.31 0.54
C ASN A 212 -22.86 -4.45 -0.86
N VAL A 213 -22.18 -5.56 -1.09
CA VAL A 213 -21.72 -5.98 -2.42
C VAL A 213 -22.39 -7.30 -2.78
N TYR A 214 -22.63 -7.49 -4.08
CA TYR A 214 -23.26 -8.69 -4.62
C TYR A 214 -22.22 -9.44 -5.44
N ASP A 215 -22.09 -10.74 -5.21
CA ASP A 215 -21.27 -11.57 -6.10
C ASP A 215 -21.97 -11.81 -7.45
N CYS A 216 -21.27 -12.46 -8.39
CA CYS A 216 -21.83 -12.78 -9.72
C CYS A 216 -23.05 -13.72 -9.66
N ARG A 217 -23.34 -14.32 -8.50
CA ARG A 217 -24.50 -15.18 -8.25
C ARG A 217 -25.62 -14.44 -7.48
N GLY A 218 -25.48 -13.13 -7.29
CA GLY A 218 -26.43 -12.29 -6.56
C GLY A 218 -26.39 -12.48 -5.03
N LYS A 219 -25.40 -13.20 -4.49
CA LYS A 219 -25.24 -13.35 -3.05
C LYS A 219 -24.72 -12.05 -2.46
N LYS A 220 -25.45 -11.54 -1.48
CA LYS A 220 -25.13 -10.32 -0.75
C LYS A 220 -24.09 -10.58 0.33
N SER A 221 -23.03 -9.78 0.34
CA SER A 221 -22.01 -9.73 1.38
C SER A 221 -21.85 -8.30 1.89
N LYS A 222 -21.69 -8.13 3.20
CA LYS A 222 -21.31 -6.82 3.78
C LYS A 222 -19.79 -6.72 3.75
N VAL A 223 -19.28 -5.69 3.09
CA VAL A 223 -17.85 -5.35 3.09
C VAL A 223 -17.63 -4.02 3.82
N THR A 224 -16.55 -3.96 4.57
CA THR A 224 -16.06 -2.73 5.19
C THR A 224 -15.12 -2.05 4.22
N PHE A 225 -15.26 -0.73 4.07
CA PHE A 225 -14.35 0.14 3.31
C PHE A 225 -14.04 1.37 4.17
N LEU A 226 -12.96 2.08 3.85
CA LEU A 226 -12.64 3.35 4.52
C LEU A 226 -13.28 4.48 3.73
N LYS A 227 -13.90 5.44 4.41
CA LYS A 227 -14.70 6.49 3.77
C LYS A 227 -13.82 7.47 2.97
N ASP A 228 -12.58 7.68 3.41
CA ASP A 228 -11.64 8.64 2.83
C ASP A 228 -10.74 7.97 1.77
N GLU A 229 -11.20 6.83 1.22
CA GLU A 229 -10.60 6.15 0.07
C GLU A 229 -10.57 7.07 -1.14
N ALA A 230 -9.35 7.40 -1.59
CA ALA A 230 -9.10 8.17 -2.80
C ALA A 230 -7.78 7.72 -3.44
N PRO A 231 -7.65 7.74 -4.78
CA PRO A 231 -6.39 7.39 -5.45
C PRO A 231 -5.20 8.28 -5.06
N SER A 232 -5.48 9.52 -4.64
CA SER A 232 -4.52 10.49 -4.11
C SER A 232 -4.39 10.46 -2.60
N ALA A 233 -4.76 9.35 -1.96
CA ALA A 233 -4.54 9.12 -0.55
C ALA A 233 -3.96 7.73 -0.29
N PHE A 234 -3.39 7.55 0.89
CA PHE A 234 -3.07 6.25 1.45
C PHE A 234 -3.34 6.25 2.95
N TYR A 235 -3.28 5.09 3.61
CA TYR A 235 -3.59 5.02 5.04
C TYR A 235 -2.60 4.16 5.81
N LEU A 236 -2.50 4.40 7.10
CA LEU A 236 -1.86 3.50 8.05
C LEU A 236 -2.85 3.19 9.17
N GLN A 237 -2.90 1.91 9.57
CA GLN A 237 -3.67 1.48 10.72
C GLN A 237 -2.72 1.29 11.91
N TYR A 238 -3.12 1.76 13.08
CA TYR A 238 -2.34 1.58 14.30
C TYR A 238 -3.23 1.38 15.53
N GLU A 239 -2.65 0.83 16.59
CA GLU A 239 -3.32 0.68 17.90
C GLU A 239 -2.87 1.80 18.82
N ARG A 240 -3.83 2.57 19.34
CA ARG A 240 -3.59 3.55 20.40
C ARG A 240 -3.82 2.88 21.76
N ILE A 241 -2.81 2.94 22.62
CA ILE A 241 -2.90 2.47 24.01
C ILE A 241 -3.46 3.63 24.84
N MET A 242 -4.71 3.52 25.26
CA MET A 242 -5.30 4.47 26.21
C MET A 242 -4.79 4.11 27.60
N ASN A 243 -3.79 4.86 28.09
CA ASN A 243 -3.43 4.77 29.50
C ASN A 243 -4.57 5.42 30.31
N SER A 244 -5.24 4.62 31.15
CA SER A 244 -6.08 5.17 32.22
C SER A 244 -5.19 6.09 33.05
N LYS A 245 -5.49 7.39 33.03
CA LYS A 245 -5.02 8.28 34.10
C LYS A 245 -5.69 7.90 35.41
#